data_AF-A0A7Y6UFK2-F1
#
_entry.id   AF-A0A7Y6UFK2-F1
#
_cell.length_a   1.000
_cell.length_b   1.000
_cell.length_c   1.000
_cell.angle_alpha   90.00
_cell.angle_beta   90.00
_cell.angle_gamma   90.00
#
_symmetry.space_group_name_H-M   'P 1'
#
loop_
_entity.id
_entity.type
_entity.pdbx_description
1 polymer ?
#
loop_
_entity_poly.entity_id
_entity_poly.type
_entity_poly.pdbx_seq_one_letter_code
_entity_poly.pdbx_strand_id
1 'polypeptide(L)'
;MRLSVMLLLFASACAPSHEDVVGPYTGEARRYVIDEIRVPMSNSDARTFAADLNGDGVADNGLGGAIAFLASQDNVTSHGNDMIRVGVIASSVIVTADDLTTDDAVSVRYLATDDDDTAIEVGGRFVDGAFEPNRTAWTHVPGAATVRVPVFVDADPTTVRLDAVEIELEPDDSGYWATVRGVVADPIAAAYPGLKQMVEERPYDHPYMLEMLDFNPRDGVVTLDEVSNSSIVASLLAPDGTYRGTKGASFAFKAHLTACAEGSCQTPQPSCFDRVLDGTETHLDCGGNCRGCTEGASCTVAGDCESRDCTDGVCGPPSCVNGLRDGTETAVDCGGTCAAKCGTGMGCRRDGDCSSGQCGEPCEGFLCGGDGWSEDTCR
;
A
#
# COMPACT_ATOMS: atom_id res chain seq x y z
N MET A 1 -72.68 -30.38 22.10
CA MET A 1 -71.36 -30.09 21.48
C MET A 1 -71.17 -28.58 21.48
N ARG A 2 -70.28 -28.07 22.34
CA ARG A 2 -69.87 -26.65 22.35
C ARG A 2 -68.71 -26.51 21.37
N LEU A 3 -68.89 -25.73 20.31
CA LEU A 3 -67.85 -25.39 19.34
C LEU A 3 -67.05 -24.20 19.91
N SER A 4 -65.84 -24.46 20.38
CA SER A 4 -64.88 -23.41 20.72
C SER A 4 -64.21 -22.92 19.45
N VAL A 5 -64.49 -21.68 19.05
CA VAL A 5 -63.78 -20.98 17.98
C VAL A 5 -62.47 -20.48 18.56
N MET A 6 -61.35 -21.07 18.13
CA MET A 6 -60.00 -20.65 18.50
C MET A 6 -59.60 -19.52 17.54
N LEU A 7 -59.67 -18.29 18.02
CA LEU A 7 -59.25 -17.10 17.28
C LEU A 7 -57.71 -17.04 17.30
N LEU A 8 -57.09 -17.39 16.16
CA LEU A 8 -55.65 -17.24 15.94
C LEU A 8 -55.33 -15.74 15.79
N LEU A 9 -54.79 -15.14 16.85
CA LEU A 9 -54.14 -13.83 16.81
C LEU A 9 -52.83 -13.96 16.02
N PHE A 10 -52.84 -13.48 14.77
CA PHE A 10 -51.61 -13.18 14.03
C PHE A 10 -50.98 -11.93 14.63
N ALA A 11 -49.97 -12.09 15.48
CA ALA A 11 -49.07 -11.01 15.82
C ALA A 11 -48.22 -10.71 14.57
N SER A 12 -48.54 -9.63 13.85
CA SER A 12 -47.64 -9.08 12.85
C SER A 12 -46.43 -8.51 13.60
N ALA A 13 -45.32 -9.25 13.60
CA ALA A 13 -44.03 -8.65 13.91
C ALA A 13 -43.75 -7.63 12.80
N CYS A 14 -43.91 -6.33 13.11
CA CYS A 14 -43.36 -5.29 12.25
C CYS A 14 -41.84 -5.47 12.24
N ALA A 15 -41.28 -5.76 11.07
CA ALA A 15 -39.85 -5.59 10.87
C ALA A 15 -39.51 -4.12 11.21
N PRO A 16 -38.43 -3.85 11.95
CA PRO A 16 -38.03 -2.48 12.23
C PRO A 16 -37.84 -1.75 10.89
N SER A 17 -38.46 -0.58 10.75
CA SER A 17 -38.17 0.31 9.64
C SER A 17 -36.72 0.75 9.79
N HIS A 18 -35.86 0.37 8.84
CA HIS A 18 -34.52 0.92 8.72
C HIS A 18 -34.64 2.34 8.17
N GLU A 19 -34.79 3.32 9.07
CA GLU A 19 -34.80 4.73 8.70
C GLU A 19 -33.37 5.23 8.56
N ASP A 20 -33.08 5.94 7.47
CA ASP A 20 -31.78 6.54 7.24
C ASP A 20 -31.57 7.72 8.20
N VAL A 21 -30.42 7.72 8.89
CA VAL A 21 -29.93 8.92 9.57
C VAL A 21 -29.38 9.88 8.53
N VAL A 22 -30.04 11.03 8.38
CA VAL A 22 -29.68 12.09 7.43
C VAL A 22 -29.44 13.39 8.16
N GLY A 23 -28.58 14.24 7.59
CA GLY A 23 -28.29 15.55 8.14
C GLY A 23 -29.50 16.50 8.18
N PRO A 24 -29.34 17.69 8.79
CA PRO A 24 -28.07 18.28 9.20
C PRO A 24 -27.47 17.61 10.44
N TYR A 25 -26.17 17.33 10.39
CA TYR A 25 -25.41 16.81 11.52
C TYR A 25 -24.91 17.98 12.37
N THR A 26 -25.05 17.87 13.68
CA THR A 26 -24.63 18.90 14.65
C THR A 26 -23.40 18.45 15.42
N GLY A 27 -22.83 19.38 16.20
CA GLY A 27 -21.68 19.11 17.04
C GLY A 27 -20.32 19.47 16.43
N GLU A 28 -19.28 19.08 17.15
CA GLU A 28 -17.90 19.38 16.78
C GLU A 28 -17.40 18.37 15.74
N ALA A 29 -16.86 18.89 14.63
CA ALA A 29 -16.17 18.09 13.63
C ALA A 29 -14.76 17.75 14.12
N ARG A 30 -14.53 16.49 14.48
CA ARG A 30 -13.26 15.99 15.00
C ARG A 30 -12.52 15.23 13.91
N ARG A 31 -11.24 15.52 13.74
CA ARG A 31 -10.38 14.86 12.76
C ARG A 31 -9.54 13.77 13.43
N TYR A 32 -9.53 12.61 12.80
CA TYR A 32 -8.69 11.47 13.12
C TYR A 32 -7.77 11.18 11.93
N VAL A 33 -6.50 10.93 12.21
CA VAL A 33 -5.57 10.40 11.19
C VAL A 33 -5.60 8.90 11.20
N ILE A 34 -5.38 8.33 10.02
CA ILE A 34 -5.09 6.92 9.89
C ILE A 34 -3.61 6.73 10.22
N ASP A 35 -3.28 5.84 11.15
CA ASP A 35 -1.90 5.48 11.53
C ASP A 35 -1.56 4.01 11.26
N GLU A 36 -2.56 3.19 10.95
CA GLU A 36 -2.43 1.80 10.50
C GLU A 36 -3.54 1.45 9.50
N ILE A 37 -3.20 0.73 8.42
CA ILE A 37 -4.16 0.12 7.50
C ILE A 37 -3.91 -1.39 7.44
N ARG A 38 -4.99 -2.16 7.58
CA ARG A 38 -5.00 -3.61 7.42
C ARG A 38 -5.88 -3.99 6.23
N VAL A 39 -5.23 -4.32 5.13
CA VAL A 39 -5.85 -5.04 4.02
C VAL A 39 -5.98 -6.54 4.38
N PRO A 40 -6.95 -7.27 3.81
CA PRO A 40 -7.17 -8.68 4.17
C PRO A 40 -6.07 -9.58 3.61
N MET A 41 -5.10 -9.93 4.45
CA MET A 41 -3.94 -10.78 4.10
C MET A 41 -4.29 -12.27 4.03
N SER A 42 -5.48 -12.67 4.46
CA SER A 42 -5.97 -14.05 4.44
C SER A 42 -7.46 -14.15 4.13
N ASN A 43 -7.91 -15.33 3.73
CA ASN A 43 -9.34 -15.63 3.56
C ASN A 43 -10.13 -15.53 4.88
N SER A 44 -9.45 -15.58 6.03
CA SER A 44 -10.10 -15.32 7.31
C SER A 44 -10.35 -13.82 7.47
N ASP A 45 -9.34 -12.99 7.22
CA ASP A 45 -9.45 -11.53 7.30
C ASP A 45 -10.50 -11.00 6.31
N ALA A 46 -10.49 -11.51 5.08
CA ALA A 46 -11.47 -11.13 4.07
C ALA A 46 -12.91 -11.34 4.57
N ARG A 47 -13.18 -12.46 5.25
CA ARG A 47 -14.48 -12.78 5.85
C ARG A 47 -14.79 -11.98 7.11
N THR A 48 -13.79 -11.70 7.94
CA THR A 48 -13.96 -10.86 9.13
C THR A 48 -14.29 -9.42 8.77
N PHE A 49 -13.77 -8.92 7.65
CA PHE A 49 -14.02 -7.54 7.21
C PHE A 49 -15.28 -7.41 6.36
N ALA A 50 -15.82 -8.52 5.85
CA ALA A 50 -16.98 -8.55 4.96
C ALA A 50 -18.27 -8.04 5.60
N ALA A 51 -19.17 -7.53 4.77
CA ALA A 51 -20.54 -7.19 5.15
C ALA A 51 -21.50 -7.52 4.00
N ASP A 52 -22.76 -7.75 4.35
CA ASP A 52 -23.83 -7.87 3.36
C ASP A 52 -24.20 -6.46 2.86
N LEU A 53 -23.57 -6.04 1.76
CA LEU A 53 -23.77 -4.71 1.17
C LEU A 53 -24.93 -4.69 0.16
N ASN A 54 -25.35 -5.84 -0.38
CA ASN A 54 -26.40 -5.93 -1.40
C ASN A 54 -27.77 -6.40 -0.84
N GLY A 55 -27.81 -6.84 0.43
CA GLY A 55 -29.01 -7.30 1.13
C GLY A 55 -29.41 -8.74 0.80
N ASP A 56 -28.52 -9.57 0.25
CA ASP A 56 -28.83 -10.97 -0.09
C ASP A 56 -28.65 -11.97 1.08
N GLY A 57 -28.20 -11.47 2.23
CA GLY A 57 -27.95 -12.26 3.44
C GLY A 57 -26.56 -12.91 3.50
N VAL A 58 -25.70 -12.66 2.52
CA VAL A 58 -24.30 -13.13 2.47
C VAL A 58 -23.37 -11.95 2.62
N ALA A 59 -22.35 -12.10 3.47
CA ALA A 59 -21.33 -11.08 3.63
C ALA A 59 -20.32 -11.16 2.46
N ASP A 60 -20.15 -10.05 1.76
CA ASP A 60 -19.27 -9.94 0.60
C ASP A 60 -17.98 -9.19 0.95
N ASN A 61 -16.85 -9.69 0.43
CA ASN A 61 -15.58 -8.96 0.33
C ASN A 61 -14.74 -9.56 -0.82
N GLY A 62 -15.28 -9.50 -2.04
CA GLY A 62 -14.70 -10.14 -3.21
C GLY A 62 -13.26 -9.70 -3.48
N LEU A 63 -13.00 -8.38 -3.45
CA LEU A 63 -11.65 -7.86 -3.61
C LEU A 63 -10.74 -8.20 -2.43
N GLY A 64 -11.30 -8.36 -1.23
CA GLY A 64 -10.54 -8.89 -0.10
C GLY A 64 -10.05 -10.32 -0.33
N GLY A 65 -10.86 -11.16 -0.98
CA GLY A 65 -10.43 -12.49 -1.42
C GLY A 65 -9.29 -12.45 -2.45
N ALA A 66 -9.35 -11.48 -3.39
CA ALA A 66 -8.28 -11.27 -4.36
C ALA A 66 -6.95 -10.84 -3.69
N ILE A 67 -7.01 -9.93 -2.72
CA ILE A 67 -5.84 -9.50 -1.94
C ILE A 67 -5.29 -10.66 -1.12
N ALA A 68 -6.14 -11.46 -0.47
CA ALA A 68 -5.70 -12.64 0.26
C ALA A 68 -5.00 -13.66 -0.66
N PHE A 69 -5.44 -13.80 -1.90
CA PHE A 69 -4.75 -14.61 -2.91
C PHE A 69 -3.37 -14.03 -3.25
N LEU A 70 -3.28 -12.73 -3.52
CA LEU A 70 -1.99 -12.05 -3.79
C LEU A 70 -1.02 -12.18 -2.60
N ALA A 71 -1.52 -12.03 -1.38
CA ALA A 71 -0.75 -12.18 -0.16
C ALA A 71 -0.18 -13.60 -0.02
N SER A 72 -0.92 -14.63 -0.43
CA SER A 72 -0.43 -16.02 -0.45
C SER A 72 0.73 -16.26 -1.42
N GLN A 73 0.98 -15.31 -2.33
CA GLN A 73 2.04 -15.32 -3.32
C GLN A 73 3.12 -14.27 -3.01
N ASP A 74 3.11 -13.69 -1.79
CA ASP A 74 4.03 -12.63 -1.35
C ASP A 74 4.00 -11.36 -2.22
N ASN A 75 2.88 -11.10 -2.91
CA ASN A 75 2.71 -9.93 -3.79
C ASN A 75 1.93 -8.77 -3.14
N VAL A 76 1.73 -8.82 -1.81
CA VAL A 76 1.09 -7.74 -1.04
C VAL A 76 2.12 -7.05 -0.16
N THR A 77 2.12 -5.72 -0.18
CA THR A 77 3.07 -4.94 0.60
C THR A 77 2.89 -5.15 2.10
N SER A 78 4.01 -5.27 2.83
CA SER A 78 4.04 -5.23 4.30
C SER A 78 4.37 -3.84 4.84
N HIS A 79 4.61 -2.86 3.96
CA HIS A 79 5.07 -1.51 4.28
C HIS A 79 3.95 -0.47 4.36
N GLY A 80 2.68 -0.89 4.47
CA GLY A 80 1.54 0.03 4.52
C GLY A 80 1.63 1.05 5.67
N ASN A 81 2.12 0.63 6.84
CA ASN A 81 2.32 1.52 7.97
C ASN A 81 3.47 2.51 7.74
N ASP A 82 4.49 2.08 7.02
CA ASP A 82 5.58 2.97 6.62
C ASP A 82 5.02 4.03 5.66
N MET A 83 4.23 3.65 4.64
CA MET A 83 3.54 4.54 3.69
C MET A 83 2.58 5.56 4.35
N ILE A 84 2.02 5.24 5.51
CA ILE A 84 1.19 6.16 6.29
C ILE A 84 2.05 7.17 7.05
N ARG A 85 3.09 6.68 7.76
CA ARG A 85 3.98 7.49 8.60
C ARG A 85 4.62 8.65 7.84
N VAL A 86 4.98 8.36 6.61
CA VAL A 86 5.60 9.23 5.63
C VAL A 86 4.63 10.09 4.80
N GLY A 87 3.31 9.93 5.00
CA GLY A 87 2.30 10.77 4.35
C GLY A 87 1.97 10.44 2.90
N VAL A 88 2.50 9.34 2.33
CA VAL A 88 2.01 8.85 1.03
C VAL A 88 0.55 8.42 1.19
N ILE A 89 0.18 7.79 2.30
CA ILE A 89 -1.21 7.61 2.71
C ILE A 89 -1.52 8.63 3.81
N ALA A 90 -1.82 9.87 3.40
CA ALA A 90 -2.27 10.95 4.29
C ALA A 90 -3.79 10.99 4.46
N SER A 91 -4.44 9.81 4.44
CA SER A 91 -5.88 9.71 4.61
C SER A 91 -6.31 10.12 6.02
N SER A 92 -7.49 10.70 6.14
CA SER A 92 -8.07 11.07 7.44
C SER A 92 -9.57 10.82 7.48
N VAL A 93 -10.12 10.77 8.70
CA VAL A 93 -11.55 10.61 8.94
C VAL A 93 -12.05 11.78 9.76
N ILE A 94 -13.14 12.40 9.31
CA ILE A 94 -13.84 13.44 10.06
C ILE A 94 -15.11 12.83 10.65
N VAL A 95 -15.26 12.97 11.96
CA VAL A 95 -16.46 12.57 12.71
C VAL A 95 -17.15 13.83 13.22
N THR A 96 -18.40 14.05 12.81
CA THR A 96 -19.22 15.17 13.27
C THR A 96 -20.31 14.62 14.20
N ALA A 97 -20.20 14.94 15.48
CA ALA A 97 -21.11 14.47 16.53
C ALA A 97 -21.17 15.46 17.70
N ASP A 98 -22.34 15.55 18.33
CA ASP A 98 -22.53 16.27 19.59
C ASP A 98 -21.93 15.48 20.76
N ASP A 99 -22.08 14.16 20.76
CA ASP A 99 -21.58 13.25 21.81
C ASP A 99 -20.96 11.98 21.18
N LEU A 100 -19.73 11.63 21.59
CA LEU A 100 -19.02 10.47 21.04
C LEU A 100 -19.39 9.13 21.71
N THR A 101 -20.27 9.14 22.70
CA THR A 101 -20.74 7.95 23.43
C THR A 101 -22.14 7.55 23.02
N THR A 102 -23.07 8.50 22.88
CA THR A 102 -24.44 8.26 22.42
C THR A 102 -24.97 9.47 21.68
N ASP A 103 -25.21 9.32 20.39
CA ASP A 103 -25.70 10.39 19.51
C ASP A 103 -26.48 9.77 18.36
N ASP A 104 -27.73 10.20 18.18
CA ASP A 104 -28.65 9.65 17.16
C ASP A 104 -28.39 10.21 15.75
N ALA A 105 -27.57 11.25 15.60
CA ALA A 105 -27.36 11.96 14.33
C ALA A 105 -25.89 12.33 14.09
N VAL A 106 -25.11 11.33 13.67
CA VAL A 106 -23.66 11.45 13.46
C VAL A 106 -23.31 11.32 11.98
N SER A 107 -22.31 12.06 11.53
CA SER A 107 -21.69 11.81 10.22
C SER A 107 -20.21 11.44 10.33
N VAL A 108 -19.80 10.52 9.47
CA VAL A 108 -18.41 10.09 9.30
C VAL A 108 -18.01 10.26 7.84
N ARG A 109 -16.91 10.96 7.59
CA ARG A 109 -16.39 11.20 6.24
C ARG A 109 -14.94 10.75 6.14
N TYR A 110 -14.65 9.85 5.21
CA TYR A 110 -13.29 9.44 4.86
C TYR A 110 -12.74 10.37 3.77
N LEU A 111 -11.55 10.91 3.99
CA LEU A 111 -10.85 11.78 3.05
C LEU A 111 -9.56 11.09 2.60
N ALA A 112 -9.37 10.93 1.28
CA ALA A 112 -8.11 10.39 0.74
C ALA A 112 -6.92 11.33 0.99
N THR A 113 -7.18 12.64 0.97
CA THR A 113 -6.24 13.73 1.24
C THR A 113 -7.00 14.86 1.93
N ASP A 114 -6.29 15.83 2.50
CA ASP A 114 -6.93 16.95 3.21
C ASP A 114 -7.86 17.80 2.34
N ASP A 115 -7.60 17.86 1.04
CA ASP A 115 -8.36 18.65 0.06
C ASP A 115 -9.41 17.80 -0.70
N ASP A 116 -9.68 16.55 -0.29
CA ASP A 116 -10.67 15.69 -0.94
C ASP A 116 -12.10 16.22 -0.74
N ASP A 117 -12.64 16.86 -1.78
CA ASP A 117 -14.00 17.39 -1.83
C ASP A 117 -15.02 16.41 -2.43
N THR A 118 -14.56 15.21 -2.83
CA THR A 118 -15.39 14.20 -3.50
C THR A 118 -16.08 13.23 -2.53
N ALA A 119 -15.64 13.24 -1.27
CA ALA A 119 -16.17 12.36 -0.23
C ALA A 119 -17.59 12.75 0.18
N ILE A 120 -18.50 11.77 0.11
CA ILE A 120 -19.87 11.86 0.61
C ILE A 120 -19.91 11.20 1.98
N GLU A 121 -20.36 11.97 2.97
CA GLU A 121 -20.46 11.55 4.37
C GLU A 121 -21.42 10.37 4.57
N VAL A 122 -21.04 9.47 5.48
CA VAL A 122 -21.85 8.34 5.95
C VAL A 122 -22.60 8.78 7.19
N GLY A 123 -23.93 8.78 7.12
CA GLY A 123 -24.79 9.03 8.28
C GLY A 123 -24.93 7.78 9.17
N GLY A 124 -25.14 7.98 10.46
CA GLY A 124 -25.35 6.90 11.42
C GLY A 124 -25.51 7.43 12.84
N ARG A 125 -25.30 6.57 13.84
CA ARG A 125 -25.44 6.90 15.25
C ARG A 125 -24.28 6.37 16.09
N PHE A 126 -23.94 7.05 17.17
CA PHE A 126 -23.10 6.50 18.23
C PHE A 126 -23.95 5.73 19.25
N VAL A 127 -23.54 4.51 19.57
CA VAL A 127 -24.13 3.67 20.63
C VAL A 127 -22.98 3.08 21.45
N ASP A 128 -22.94 3.37 22.74
CA ASP A 128 -21.87 2.93 23.65
C ASP A 128 -20.44 3.23 23.14
N GLY A 129 -20.28 4.37 22.45
CA GLY A 129 -19.02 4.78 21.87
C GLY A 129 -18.70 4.20 20.49
N ALA A 130 -19.49 3.24 19.99
CA ALA A 130 -19.33 2.69 18.64
C ALA A 130 -20.22 3.41 17.64
N PHE A 131 -19.69 3.71 16.44
CA PHE A 131 -20.48 4.30 15.37
C PHE A 131 -21.12 3.19 14.52
N GLU A 132 -22.45 3.15 14.53
CA GLU A 132 -23.27 2.29 13.68
C GLU A 132 -23.74 3.08 12.45
N PRO A 133 -23.22 2.80 11.24
CA PRO A 133 -23.61 3.51 10.03
C PRO A 133 -25.00 3.09 9.52
N ASN A 134 -25.60 3.94 8.69
CA ASN A 134 -26.67 3.53 7.79
C ASN A 134 -26.18 2.37 6.92
N ARG A 135 -26.78 1.19 7.09
CA ARG A 135 -26.32 -0.03 6.41
C ARG A 135 -26.53 0.05 4.91
N THR A 136 -25.47 -0.24 4.15
CA THR A 136 -25.48 -0.12 2.69
C THR A 136 -26.61 -0.91 2.01
N ALA A 137 -26.95 -2.09 2.54
CA ALA A 137 -28.04 -2.92 2.04
C ALA A 137 -29.42 -2.22 2.02
N TRP A 138 -29.65 -1.24 2.91
CA TRP A 138 -30.97 -0.64 3.12
C TRP A 138 -31.00 0.87 2.91
N THR A 139 -29.85 1.54 2.98
CA THR A 139 -29.79 2.99 2.93
C THR A 139 -30.19 3.57 1.58
N HIS A 140 -30.88 4.71 1.57
CA HIS A 140 -31.19 5.48 0.38
C HIS A 140 -30.17 6.60 0.12
N VAL A 141 -29.33 6.91 1.11
CA VAL A 141 -28.33 7.99 1.12
C VAL A 141 -26.93 7.42 1.35
N PRO A 142 -26.38 6.68 0.38
CA PRO A 142 -25.11 5.97 0.58
C PRO A 142 -23.96 6.96 0.65
N GLY A 143 -22.96 6.64 1.47
CA GLY A 143 -21.68 7.35 1.45
C GLY A 143 -20.86 7.00 0.20
N ALA A 144 -19.78 7.74 0.02
CA ALA A 144 -18.87 7.55 -1.10
C ALA A 144 -17.51 8.14 -0.74
N ALA A 145 -16.41 7.45 -1.05
CA ALA A 145 -15.08 7.93 -0.70
C ALA A 145 -14.04 7.43 -1.69
N THR A 146 -13.02 8.25 -1.94
CA THR A 146 -11.77 7.76 -2.51
C THR A 146 -10.90 7.27 -1.35
N VAL A 147 -10.27 6.10 -1.51
CA VAL A 147 -9.35 5.53 -0.53
C VAL A 147 -8.00 5.28 -1.17
N ARG A 148 -6.92 5.42 -0.39
CA ARG A 148 -5.57 5.01 -0.80
C ARG A 148 -5.16 3.82 0.06
N VAL A 149 -5.04 2.65 -0.55
CA VAL A 149 -4.79 1.39 0.16
C VAL A 149 -3.47 0.76 -0.28
N PRO A 150 -2.64 0.29 0.66
CA PRO A 150 -1.37 -0.36 0.35
C PRO A 150 -1.65 -1.83 -0.03
N VAL A 151 -1.82 -2.09 -1.32
CA VAL A 151 -2.14 -3.43 -1.82
C VAL A 151 -0.92 -4.11 -2.40
N PHE A 152 -0.34 -3.58 -3.46
CA PHE A 152 0.74 -4.26 -4.18
C PHE A 152 2.11 -3.99 -3.55
N VAL A 153 2.98 -5.00 -3.53
CA VAL A 153 4.40 -4.81 -3.22
C VAL A 153 5.06 -4.02 -4.34
N ASP A 154 6.13 -3.28 -4.04
CA ASP A 154 6.90 -2.48 -5.00
C ASP A 154 6.05 -1.52 -5.86
N ALA A 155 4.95 -1.02 -5.29
CA ALA A 155 4.05 -0.07 -5.93
C ALA A 155 3.53 0.97 -4.94
N ASP A 156 3.10 2.10 -5.48
CA ASP A 156 2.42 3.15 -4.74
C ASP A 156 1.04 2.68 -4.24
N PRO A 157 0.48 3.31 -3.18
CA PRO A 157 -0.85 3.00 -2.69
C PRO A 157 -1.91 3.09 -3.79
N THR A 158 -2.68 2.02 -3.90
CA THR A 158 -3.75 1.91 -4.88
C THR A 158 -4.86 2.88 -4.51
N THR A 159 -5.16 3.80 -5.43
CA THR A 159 -6.25 4.78 -5.25
C THR A 159 -7.52 4.19 -5.82
N VAL A 160 -8.53 4.01 -4.96
CA VAL A 160 -9.77 3.31 -5.30
C VAL A 160 -10.95 4.19 -4.93
N ARG A 161 -11.90 4.36 -5.87
CA ARG A 161 -13.19 4.97 -5.55
C ARG A 161 -14.14 3.90 -5.03
N LEU A 162 -14.61 4.07 -3.80
CA LEU A 162 -15.63 3.23 -3.18
C LEU A 162 -16.97 3.93 -3.24
N ASP A 163 -17.93 3.34 -3.94
CA ASP A 163 -19.34 3.70 -3.87
C ASP A 163 -20.04 2.93 -2.76
N ALA A 164 -21.22 3.40 -2.34
CA ALA A 164 -22.04 2.70 -1.37
C ALA A 164 -21.29 2.42 -0.05
N VAL A 165 -20.51 3.42 0.39
CA VAL A 165 -19.60 3.29 1.52
C VAL A 165 -20.37 3.18 2.82
N GLU A 166 -19.99 2.21 3.64
CA GLU A 166 -20.26 2.18 5.07
C GLU A 166 -18.94 2.23 5.84
N ILE A 167 -18.93 2.95 6.96
CA ILE A 167 -17.79 3.05 7.87
C ILE A 167 -18.32 2.75 9.26
N GLU A 168 -17.80 1.70 9.87
CA GLU A 168 -18.12 1.31 11.24
C GLU A 168 -16.93 1.67 12.13
N LEU A 169 -17.17 2.31 13.27
CA LEU A 169 -16.10 2.68 14.21
C LEU A 169 -16.27 1.91 15.53
N GLU A 170 -15.29 1.11 15.89
CA GLU A 170 -15.18 0.43 17.18
C GLU A 170 -14.21 1.21 18.07
N PRO A 171 -14.61 1.69 19.26
CA PRO A 171 -13.72 2.49 20.10
C PRO A 171 -12.59 1.64 20.69
N ASP A 172 -11.42 2.26 20.84
CA ASP A 172 -10.28 1.69 21.57
C ASP A 172 -9.61 2.72 22.50
N ASP A 173 -8.43 2.41 23.03
CA ASP A 173 -7.72 3.27 23.99
C ASP A 173 -7.15 4.57 23.37
N SER A 174 -6.96 4.62 22.03
CA SER A 174 -6.31 5.73 21.29
C SER A 174 -7.23 6.45 20.30
N GLY A 175 -8.39 5.87 20.02
CA GLY A 175 -9.40 6.40 19.12
C GLY A 175 -10.34 5.29 18.68
N TYR A 176 -10.20 4.86 17.42
CA TYR A 176 -11.11 3.87 16.83
C TYR A 176 -10.41 2.89 15.89
N TRP A 177 -10.90 1.67 15.85
CA TRP A 177 -10.77 0.82 14.67
C TRP A 177 -11.94 1.08 13.73
N ALA A 178 -11.64 1.62 12.55
CA ALA A 178 -12.59 1.74 11.46
C ALA A 178 -12.60 0.45 10.62
N THR A 179 -13.78 -0.07 10.34
CA THR A 179 -13.97 -1.00 9.21
C THR A 179 -14.64 -0.25 8.07
N VAL A 180 -13.89 -0.04 6.99
CA VAL A 180 -14.34 0.71 5.81
C VAL A 180 -14.73 -0.29 4.75
N ARG A 181 -15.96 -0.18 4.25
CA ARG A 181 -16.50 -1.10 3.24
C ARG A 181 -17.20 -0.31 2.14
N GLY A 182 -17.20 -0.86 0.94
CA GLY A 182 -17.90 -0.27 -0.20
C GLY A 182 -17.76 -1.11 -1.45
N VAL A 183 -18.11 -0.50 -2.58
CA VAL A 183 -18.21 -1.18 -3.87
C VAL A 183 -17.29 -0.48 -4.86
N VAL A 184 -16.49 -1.26 -5.57
CA VAL A 184 -15.66 -0.79 -6.67
C VAL A 184 -16.36 -1.11 -7.98
N ALA A 185 -16.75 -0.07 -8.72
CA ALA A 185 -17.47 -0.23 -9.99
C ALA A 185 -16.59 -0.85 -11.09
N ASP A 186 -15.32 -0.46 -11.16
CA ASP A 186 -14.34 -1.01 -12.11
C ASP A 186 -13.06 -1.47 -11.38
N PRO A 187 -13.07 -2.71 -10.85
CA PRO A 187 -11.92 -3.25 -10.11
C PRO A 187 -10.66 -3.39 -10.94
N ILE A 188 -10.77 -3.65 -12.24
CA ILE A 188 -9.62 -3.84 -13.12
C ILE A 188 -8.92 -2.51 -13.34
N ALA A 189 -9.67 -1.45 -13.65
CA ALA A 189 -9.09 -0.11 -13.80
C ALA A 189 -8.44 0.38 -12.50
N ALA A 190 -9.02 0.03 -11.34
CA ALA A 190 -8.45 0.38 -10.04
C ALA A 190 -7.13 -0.37 -9.74
N ALA A 191 -7.05 -1.67 -10.07
CA ALA A 191 -5.88 -2.50 -9.80
C ALA A 191 -4.73 -2.30 -10.79
N TYR A 192 -5.02 -1.93 -12.04
CA TYR A 192 -4.05 -1.86 -13.13
C TYR A 192 -2.79 -1.02 -12.81
N PRO A 193 -2.88 0.22 -12.30
CA PRO A 193 -1.69 1.04 -12.04
C PRO A 193 -0.71 0.37 -11.08
N GLY A 194 -1.22 -0.22 -10.00
CA GLY A 194 -0.38 -0.90 -9.00
C GLY A 194 0.21 -2.21 -9.52
N LEU A 195 -0.57 -3.01 -10.24
CA LEU A 195 -0.08 -4.24 -10.89
C LEU A 195 1.05 -3.93 -11.89
N LYS A 196 0.87 -2.89 -12.71
CA LYS A 196 1.86 -2.44 -13.68
C LYS A 196 3.15 -2.02 -12.98
N GLN A 197 3.05 -1.16 -11.97
CA GLN A 197 4.22 -0.65 -11.24
C GLN A 197 5.00 -1.77 -10.54
N MET A 198 4.31 -2.65 -9.81
CA MET A 198 4.92 -3.82 -9.14
C MET A 198 5.75 -4.66 -10.12
N VAL A 199 5.19 -4.97 -11.30
CA VAL A 199 5.85 -5.83 -12.29
C VAL A 199 7.00 -5.10 -13.00
N GLU A 200 6.85 -3.81 -13.32
CA GLU A 200 7.85 -3.06 -14.06
C GLU A 200 9.05 -2.60 -13.20
N GLU A 201 8.84 -2.29 -11.92
CA GLU A 201 9.93 -1.89 -11.01
C GLU A 201 10.87 -3.06 -10.67
N ARG A 202 10.31 -4.26 -10.45
CA ARG A 202 11.09 -5.46 -10.10
C ARG A 202 10.66 -6.72 -10.87
N PRO A 203 10.85 -6.76 -12.20
CA PRO A 203 10.36 -7.87 -13.04
C PRO A 203 10.97 -9.24 -12.68
N TYR A 204 12.18 -9.26 -12.13
CA TYR A 204 12.86 -10.49 -11.70
C TYR A 204 12.33 -11.06 -10.38
N ASP A 205 11.71 -10.23 -9.54
CA ASP A 205 11.11 -10.66 -8.27
C ASP A 205 9.68 -11.17 -8.47
N HIS A 206 9.05 -10.83 -9.60
CA HIS A 206 7.67 -11.22 -9.95
C HIS A 206 7.54 -12.00 -11.27
N PRO A 207 8.36 -13.05 -11.54
CA PRO A 207 8.41 -13.69 -12.85
C PRO A 207 7.08 -14.37 -13.26
N TYR A 208 6.33 -14.90 -12.29
CA TYR A 208 5.01 -15.49 -12.54
C TYR A 208 3.95 -14.44 -12.87
N MET A 209 4.00 -13.28 -12.21
CA MET A 209 3.07 -12.19 -12.49
C MET A 209 3.35 -11.58 -13.86
N LEU A 210 4.63 -11.39 -14.21
CA LEU A 210 5.01 -10.93 -15.53
C LEU A 210 4.52 -11.90 -16.61
N GLU A 211 4.78 -13.21 -16.50
CA GLU A 211 4.29 -14.18 -17.51
C GLU A 211 2.76 -14.25 -17.59
N MET A 212 2.06 -14.01 -16.49
CA MET A 212 0.60 -14.02 -16.43
C MET A 212 -0.04 -12.76 -17.05
N LEU A 213 0.60 -11.61 -16.90
CA LEU A 213 0.05 -10.30 -17.26
C LEU A 213 0.56 -9.79 -18.61
N ASP A 214 1.78 -10.13 -19.02
CA ASP A 214 2.39 -9.80 -20.31
C ASP A 214 2.30 -11.04 -21.23
N PHE A 215 1.14 -11.28 -21.82
CA PHE A 215 0.87 -12.51 -22.58
C PHE A 215 0.77 -12.32 -24.09
N ASN A 216 0.46 -11.12 -24.59
CA ASN A 216 0.33 -10.89 -26.03
C ASN A 216 0.31 -9.38 -26.41
N PRO A 217 1.42 -8.83 -26.94
CA PRO A 217 2.72 -9.47 -27.16
C PRO A 217 3.50 -9.66 -25.85
N ARG A 218 4.32 -10.72 -25.72
CA ARG A 218 5.24 -10.86 -24.58
C ARG A 218 6.42 -9.90 -24.75
N ASP A 219 6.24 -8.62 -24.43
CA ASP A 219 7.23 -7.57 -24.68
C ASP A 219 7.83 -6.96 -23.41
N GLY A 220 7.42 -7.46 -22.24
CA GLY A 220 7.89 -7.03 -20.93
C GLY A 220 7.16 -5.81 -20.38
N VAL A 221 6.12 -5.30 -21.06
CA VAL A 221 5.32 -4.14 -20.63
C VAL A 221 3.90 -4.59 -20.34
N VAL A 222 3.41 -4.35 -19.12
CA VAL A 222 2.04 -4.71 -18.76
C VAL A 222 1.07 -3.61 -19.18
N THR A 223 0.20 -3.90 -20.14
CA THR A 223 -0.81 -2.95 -20.62
C THR A 223 -2.20 -3.21 -20.04
N LEU A 224 -3.07 -2.19 -20.01
CA LEU A 224 -4.44 -2.35 -19.51
C LEU A 224 -5.21 -3.40 -20.31
N ASP A 225 -5.03 -3.44 -21.64
CA ASP A 225 -5.68 -4.41 -22.50
C ASP A 225 -5.30 -5.85 -22.13
N GLU A 226 -4.03 -6.11 -21.78
CA GLU A 226 -3.62 -7.45 -21.34
C GLU A 226 -4.19 -7.82 -19.98
N VAL A 227 -4.14 -6.90 -19.02
CA VAL A 227 -4.73 -7.11 -17.70
C VAL A 227 -6.24 -7.36 -17.79
N SER A 228 -6.95 -6.59 -18.62
CA SER A 228 -8.39 -6.76 -18.86
C SER A 228 -8.75 -8.06 -19.59
N ASN A 229 -7.86 -8.58 -20.45
CA ASN A 229 -8.09 -9.83 -21.18
C ASN A 229 -7.49 -11.06 -20.47
N SER A 230 -6.80 -10.88 -19.35
CA SER A 230 -6.29 -11.99 -18.53
C SER A 230 -7.43 -12.70 -17.81
N SER A 231 -7.66 -13.97 -18.12
CA SER A 231 -8.73 -14.77 -17.51
C SER A 231 -8.58 -14.94 -15.99
N ILE A 232 -7.34 -14.96 -15.49
CA ILE A 232 -7.05 -15.06 -14.05
C ILE A 232 -7.39 -13.73 -13.36
N VAL A 233 -6.94 -12.60 -13.91
CA VAL A 233 -7.27 -11.27 -13.38
C VAL A 233 -8.78 -11.04 -13.41
N ALA A 234 -9.42 -11.35 -14.55
CA ALA A 234 -10.86 -11.21 -14.71
C ALA A 234 -11.66 -12.08 -13.73
N SER A 235 -11.11 -13.24 -13.32
CA SER A 235 -11.75 -14.09 -12.31
C SER A 235 -11.53 -13.57 -10.89
N LEU A 236 -10.34 -13.08 -10.56
CA LEU A 236 -10.01 -12.54 -9.24
C LEU A 236 -10.71 -11.21 -8.95
N LEU A 237 -10.80 -10.35 -9.96
CA LEU A 237 -11.38 -9.00 -9.87
C LEU A 237 -12.81 -8.96 -10.44
N ALA A 238 -13.45 -10.12 -10.61
CA ALA A 238 -14.81 -10.21 -11.08
C ALA A 238 -15.75 -9.47 -10.11
N PRO A 239 -16.76 -8.75 -10.62
CA PRO A 239 -17.84 -8.26 -9.78
C PRO A 239 -18.52 -9.42 -9.06
N ASP A 240 -18.66 -9.31 -7.74
CA ASP A 240 -19.26 -10.31 -6.87
C ASP A 240 -20.75 -10.06 -6.61
N GLY A 241 -21.25 -8.87 -6.93
CA GLY A 241 -22.64 -8.50 -6.70
C GLY A 241 -23.17 -7.40 -7.61
N THR A 242 -24.44 -7.08 -7.39
CA THR A 242 -25.07 -5.87 -7.91
C THR A 242 -25.54 -5.03 -6.73
N TYR A 243 -24.93 -3.87 -6.58
CA TYR A 243 -25.14 -2.97 -5.47
C TYR A 243 -25.94 -1.78 -5.97
N ARG A 244 -27.22 -1.73 -5.60
CA ARG A 244 -28.15 -0.66 -5.98
C ARG A 244 -28.24 -0.41 -7.49
N GLY A 245 -28.18 -1.49 -8.27
CA GLY A 245 -28.26 -1.45 -9.73
C GLY A 245 -26.93 -1.30 -10.45
N THR A 246 -25.84 -1.08 -9.72
CA THR A 246 -24.47 -1.06 -10.27
C THR A 246 -23.80 -2.39 -10.00
N LYS A 247 -23.33 -3.04 -11.06
CA LYS A 247 -22.48 -4.24 -10.94
C LYS A 247 -21.09 -3.78 -10.49
N GLY A 248 -20.54 -4.40 -9.46
CA GLY A 248 -19.23 -4.04 -8.91
C GLY A 248 -18.69 -5.14 -8.01
N ALA A 249 -17.46 -4.95 -7.51
CA ALA A 249 -16.86 -5.85 -6.53
C ALA A 249 -16.87 -5.20 -5.15
N SER A 250 -17.31 -5.92 -4.13
CA SER A 250 -17.20 -5.46 -2.75
C SER A 250 -15.75 -5.42 -2.28
N PHE A 251 -15.44 -4.42 -1.48
CA PHE A 251 -14.12 -4.26 -0.87
C PHE A 251 -14.25 -3.77 0.56
N ALA A 252 -13.50 -4.40 1.46
CA ALA A 252 -13.40 -4.00 2.85
C ALA A 252 -11.97 -4.11 3.38
N PHE A 253 -11.58 -3.12 4.19
CA PHE A 253 -10.32 -3.08 4.92
C PHE A 253 -10.54 -2.45 6.30
N LYS A 254 -9.56 -2.61 7.20
CA LYS A 254 -9.56 -1.93 8.50
C LYS A 254 -8.53 -0.82 8.55
N ALA A 255 -8.81 0.23 9.31
CA ALA A 255 -7.89 1.32 9.58
C ALA A 255 -7.95 1.66 11.07
N HIS A 256 -6.80 1.87 11.71
CA HIS A 256 -6.77 2.46 13.05
C HIS A 256 -6.76 3.98 12.93
N LEU A 257 -7.54 4.62 13.78
CA LEU A 257 -7.81 6.05 13.78
C LEU A 257 -7.33 6.63 15.10
N THR A 258 -6.36 7.55 15.04
CA THR A 258 -5.89 8.29 16.22
C THR A 258 -6.36 9.74 16.13
N ALA A 259 -6.90 10.25 17.23
CA ALA A 259 -7.37 11.63 17.30
C ALA A 259 -6.20 12.62 17.15
N CYS A 260 -6.36 13.66 16.33
CA CYS A 260 -5.34 14.70 16.22
C CYS A 260 -5.37 15.62 17.45
N ALA A 261 -4.23 15.83 18.11
CA ALA A 261 -4.11 16.83 19.17
C ALA A 261 -4.21 18.24 18.57
N GLU A 262 -5.11 19.07 19.11
CA GLU A 262 -5.27 20.51 18.79
C GLU A 262 -5.23 20.87 17.28
N GLY A 263 -5.83 20.02 16.43
CA GLY A 263 -5.99 20.32 15.00
C GLY A 263 -4.72 20.26 14.16
N SER A 264 -3.60 19.73 14.68
CA SER A 264 -2.43 19.41 13.87
C SER A 264 -2.03 17.95 14.06
N CYS A 265 -2.18 17.16 13.01
CA CYS A 265 -1.70 15.78 12.98
C CYS A 265 -0.24 15.84 12.53
N GLN A 266 0.71 15.74 13.46
CA GLN A 266 2.13 15.68 13.09
C GLN A 266 2.42 14.30 12.51
N THR A 267 2.74 14.24 11.21
CA THR A 267 3.41 13.07 10.65
C THR A 267 4.78 12.90 11.34
N PRO A 268 5.24 11.67 11.62
CA PRO A 268 6.54 11.42 12.22
C PRO A 268 7.68 12.14 11.49
N GLN A 269 8.78 12.39 12.20
CA GLN A 269 9.96 13.08 11.67
C GLN A 269 10.52 12.35 10.43
N PRO A 270 10.91 13.08 9.36
CA PRO A 270 11.45 12.50 8.12
C PRO A 270 12.71 11.66 8.38
N SER A 271 12.83 10.50 7.71
CA SER A 271 13.91 9.53 7.89
C SER A 271 14.47 9.03 6.55
N CYS A 272 15.80 8.96 6.43
CA CYS A 272 16.50 8.55 5.19
C CYS A 272 16.31 7.10 4.70
N PHE A 273 15.35 6.36 5.28
CA PHE A 273 15.14 4.92 5.08
C PHE A 273 13.67 4.53 5.29
N ASP A 274 12.75 5.50 5.20
CA ASP A 274 11.32 5.29 5.44
C ASP A 274 10.51 5.07 4.15
N ARG A 275 11.21 5.01 3.01
CA ARG A 275 10.72 4.86 1.65
C ARG A 275 9.83 6.01 1.22
N VAL A 276 10.19 7.23 1.64
CA VAL A 276 9.54 8.45 1.16
C VAL A 276 10.45 9.61 0.94
N LEU A 277 10.21 10.26 -0.21
CA LEU A 277 10.82 11.50 -0.61
C LEU A 277 10.31 12.66 0.27
N ASP A 278 10.90 12.81 1.45
CA ASP A 278 10.63 13.90 2.38
C ASP A 278 11.93 14.50 2.96
N GLY A 279 11.77 15.40 3.94
CA GLY A 279 12.91 16.04 4.60
C GLY A 279 13.82 16.79 3.61
N THR A 280 15.01 16.26 3.39
CA THR A 280 16.01 16.81 2.45
C THR A 280 16.33 15.87 1.29
N GLU A 281 15.61 14.76 1.17
CA GLU A 281 15.82 13.81 0.10
C GLU A 281 15.55 14.42 -1.27
N THR A 282 16.29 13.95 -2.27
CA THR A 282 16.09 14.37 -3.67
C THR A 282 15.56 13.24 -4.53
N HIS A 283 15.66 12.01 -4.05
CA HIS A 283 14.98 10.82 -4.57
C HIS A 283 14.71 9.87 -3.39
N LEU A 284 13.81 8.90 -3.57
CA LEU A 284 13.31 8.04 -2.49
C LEU A 284 14.43 7.45 -1.62
N ASP A 285 14.45 7.76 -0.32
CA ASP A 285 15.45 7.31 0.68
C ASP A 285 16.90 7.74 0.40
N CYS A 286 17.11 8.82 -0.37
CA CYS A 286 18.45 9.26 -0.74
C CYS A 286 18.53 10.74 -1.16
N GLY A 287 19.75 11.26 -1.17
CA GLY A 287 20.03 12.66 -1.51
C GLY A 287 19.92 13.62 -0.32
N GLY A 288 20.41 14.85 -0.49
CA GLY A 288 20.51 15.85 0.56
C GLY A 288 21.39 15.40 1.73
N ASN A 289 20.80 15.28 2.92
CA ASN A 289 21.50 14.79 4.12
C ASN A 289 21.52 13.26 4.24
N CYS A 290 20.88 12.54 3.33
CA CYS A 290 20.84 11.09 3.30
C CYS A 290 22.04 10.51 2.54
N ARG A 291 22.05 9.18 2.35
CA ARG A 291 23.05 8.54 1.48
C ARG A 291 22.88 9.07 0.05
N GLY A 292 23.96 9.02 -0.75
CA GLY A 292 23.85 9.32 -2.18
C GLY A 292 22.89 8.36 -2.88
N CYS A 293 22.22 8.85 -3.91
CA CYS A 293 21.34 8.12 -4.79
C CYS A 293 22.10 7.41 -5.91
N THR A 294 21.55 6.28 -6.35
CA THR A 294 22.10 5.47 -7.45
C THR A 294 21.82 6.11 -8.82
N GLU A 295 22.47 5.59 -9.87
CA GLU A 295 22.23 6.02 -11.26
C GLU A 295 20.72 6.08 -11.60
N GLY A 296 20.31 7.13 -12.32
CA GLY A 296 18.91 7.33 -12.75
C GLY A 296 18.00 8.00 -11.71
N ALA A 297 18.44 8.11 -10.46
CA ALA A 297 17.69 8.79 -9.41
C ALA A 297 17.70 10.31 -9.60
N SER A 298 16.67 10.98 -9.06
CA SER A 298 16.54 12.43 -9.07
C SER A 298 17.56 13.10 -8.13
N CYS A 299 18.15 14.20 -8.58
CA CYS A 299 19.15 14.94 -7.82
C CYS A 299 19.04 16.45 -8.07
N THR A 300 19.57 17.22 -7.13
CA THR A 300 19.64 18.69 -7.23
C THR A 300 21.08 19.19 -7.24
N VAL A 301 21.97 18.49 -6.55
CA VAL A 301 23.40 18.78 -6.46
C VAL A 301 24.21 17.49 -6.59
N ALA A 302 25.48 17.62 -6.98
CA ALA A 302 26.40 16.49 -7.08
C ALA A 302 26.44 15.62 -5.81
N GLY A 303 26.34 16.23 -4.61
CA GLY A 303 26.35 15.51 -3.35
C GLY A 303 25.19 14.53 -3.16
N ASP A 304 24.10 14.70 -3.92
CA ASP A 304 22.93 13.83 -3.83
C ASP A 304 23.16 12.46 -4.48
N CYS A 305 24.20 12.29 -5.31
CA CYS A 305 24.47 11.06 -6.05
C CYS A 305 25.68 10.32 -5.49
N GLU A 306 25.63 8.98 -5.48
CA GLU A 306 26.80 8.15 -5.13
C GLU A 306 27.99 8.44 -6.06
N SER A 307 27.72 8.66 -7.35
CA SER A 307 28.71 9.00 -8.39
C SER A 307 29.27 10.42 -8.31
N ARG A 308 28.67 11.27 -7.46
CA ARG A 308 28.86 12.72 -7.45
C ARG A 308 28.64 13.42 -8.78
N ASP A 309 27.90 12.81 -9.69
CA ASP A 309 27.51 13.40 -10.97
C ASP A 309 25.99 13.60 -10.99
N CYS A 310 25.56 14.85 -10.86
CA CYS A 310 24.17 15.24 -11.02
C CYS A 310 24.06 16.12 -12.27
N THR A 311 23.62 15.55 -13.37
CA THR A 311 23.50 16.23 -14.67
C THR A 311 22.05 16.18 -15.11
N ASP A 312 21.50 17.34 -15.52
CA ASP A 312 20.09 17.48 -15.93
C ASP A 312 19.07 16.99 -14.87
N GLY A 313 19.43 17.07 -13.59
CA GLY A 313 18.58 16.67 -12.46
C GLY A 313 18.52 15.16 -12.20
N VAL A 314 19.42 14.39 -12.82
CA VAL A 314 19.49 12.94 -12.69
C VAL A 314 20.92 12.49 -12.35
N CYS A 315 21.04 11.50 -11.48
CA CYS A 315 22.32 10.91 -11.12
C CYS A 315 22.93 10.13 -12.30
N GLY A 316 24.14 10.53 -12.69
CA GLY A 316 24.92 9.91 -13.76
C GLY A 316 25.55 8.57 -13.34
N PRO A 317 26.02 7.78 -14.32
CA PRO A 317 26.60 6.46 -14.06
C PRO A 317 27.88 6.55 -13.21
N PRO A 318 28.16 5.52 -12.39
CA PRO A 318 29.41 5.41 -11.62
C PRO A 318 30.64 5.35 -12.54
N SER A 319 31.80 5.79 -12.03
CA SER A 319 33.02 5.96 -12.83
C SER A 319 34.25 5.38 -12.14
N CYS A 320 34.96 4.49 -12.84
CA CYS A 320 36.14 3.78 -12.33
C CYS A 320 37.40 4.63 -12.09
N VAL A 321 37.30 5.97 -12.11
CA VAL A 321 38.43 6.91 -12.01
C VAL A 321 38.03 8.23 -11.33
N ASN A 322 36.90 8.26 -10.61
CA ASN A 322 36.37 9.48 -9.98
C ASN A 322 36.84 9.68 -8.53
N GLY A 323 37.67 8.79 -7.99
CA GLY A 323 38.19 8.88 -6.63
C GLY A 323 37.19 8.48 -5.55
N LEU A 324 36.06 7.86 -5.93
CA LEU A 324 35.03 7.36 -5.03
C LEU A 324 35.02 5.84 -5.07
N ARG A 325 34.31 5.22 -4.12
CA ARG A 325 33.99 3.79 -4.17
C ARG A 325 32.51 3.68 -4.45
N ASP A 326 32.12 3.56 -5.71
CA ASP A 326 30.74 3.56 -6.16
C ASP A 326 30.43 2.38 -7.11
N GLY A 327 29.15 2.23 -7.48
CA GLY A 327 28.72 1.19 -8.42
C GLY A 327 29.13 -0.23 -8.00
N THR A 328 29.97 -0.88 -8.82
CA THR A 328 30.41 -2.27 -8.57
C THR A 328 31.83 -2.37 -8.03
N GLU A 329 32.48 -1.25 -7.74
CA GLU A 329 33.86 -1.21 -7.28
C GLU A 329 34.04 -1.93 -5.94
N THR A 330 35.14 -2.68 -5.82
CA THR A 330 35.46 -3.37 -4.57
C THR A 330 36.36 -2.53 -3.68
N ALA A 331 37.16 -1.63 -4.26
CA ALA A 331 37.81 -0.49 -3.60
C ALA A 331 37.82 0.72 -4.54
N VAL A 332 38.15 1.91 -4.01
CA VAL A 332 38.12 3.18 -4.77
C VAL A 332 38.82 3.04 -6.12
N ASP A 333 38.09 3.31 -7.22
CA ASP A 333 38.57 3.27 -8.60
C ASP A 333 39.09 1.89 -9.08
N CYS A 334 38.69 0.78 -8.45
CA CYS A 334 39.15 -0.56 -8.85
C CYS A 334 38.22 -1.74 -8.49
N GLY A 335 38.42 -2.85 -9.20
CA GLY A 335 37.68 -4.11 -8.96
C GLY A 335 36.27 -4.11 -9.57
N GLY A 336 35.52 -5.20 -9.38
CA GLY A 336 34.17 -5.30 -9.92
C GLY A 336 34.14 -5.34 -11.45
N THR A 337 33.43 -4.40 -12.08
CA THR A 337 33.40 -4.20 -13.54
C THR A 337 34.53 -3.31 -14.06
N CYS A 338 35.31 -2.68 -13.17
CA CYS A 338 36.40 -1.80 -13.59
C CYS A 338 37.54 -2.58 -14.28
N ALA A 339 38.11 -1.93 -15.30
CA ALA A 339 39.29 -2.46 -16.00
C ALA A 339 40.51 -2.52 -15.07
N ALA A 340 40.64 -1.53 -14.16
CA ALA A 340 41.65 -1.51 -13.12
C ALA A 340 41.35 -2.59 -12.06
N LYS A 341 42.33 -3.45 -11.80
CA LYS A 341 42.29 -4.43 -10.72
C LYS A 341 42.90 -3.85 -9.46
N CYS A 342 42.33 -4.18 -8.32
CA CYS A 342 42.76 -3.68 -7.03
C CYS A 342 44.13 -4.23 -6.63
N GLY A 343 44.92 -3.37 -5.98
CA GLY A 343 46.23 -3.74 -5.45
C GLY A 343 46.12 -4.60 -4.18
N THR A 344 47.24 -5.17 -3.74
CA THR A 344 47.32 -5.88 -2.46
C THR A 344 46.85 -4.99 -1.29
N GLY A 345 46.03 -5.56 -0.41
CA GLY A 345 45.45 -4.87 0.75
C GLY A 345 44.17 -4.09 0.47
N MET A 346 43.74 -3.97 -0.79
CA MET A 346 42.48 -3.31 -1.17
C MET A 346 41.29 -4.29 -1.13
N GLY A 347 40.08 -3.76 -0.95
CA GLY A 347 38.85 -4.55 -0.91
C GLY A 347 38.59 -5.32 -2.21
N CYS A 348 38.07 -6.54 -2.09
CA CYS A 348 37.72 -7.44 -3.19
C CYS A 348 36.52 -8.30 -2.79
N ARG A 349 35.84 -8.91 -3.77
CA ARG A 349 34.80 -9.93 -3.55
C ARG A 349 35.06 -11.22 -4.33
N ARG A 350 35.92 -11.16 -5.34
CA ARG A 350 36.36 -12.31 -6.15
C ARG A 350 37.78 -12.10 -6.63
N ASP A 351 38.46 -13.19 -6.96
CA ASP A 351 39.83 -13.22 -7.50
C ASP A 351 40.05 -12.24 -8.66
N GLY A 352 39.06 -12.16 -9.56
CA GLY A 352 39.07 -11.26 -10.70
C GLY A 352 39.01 -9.76 -10.36
N ASP A 353 38.84 -9.38 -9.09
CA ASP A 353 38.92 -7.99 -8.65
C ASP A 353 40.36 -7.59 -8.34
N CYS A 354 41.25 -8.55 -8.03
CA CYS A 354 42.61 -8.30 -7.58
C CYS A 354 43.63 -8.44 -8.72
N SER A 355 44.62 -7.56 -8.74
CA SER A 355 45.76 -7.63 -9.66
C SER A 355 46.60 -8.91 -9.47
N SER A 356 46.59 -9.48 -8.26
CA SER A 356 47.19 -10.77 -7.92
C SER A 356 46.37 -11.98 -8.40
N GLY A 357 45.11 -11.78 -8.78
CA GLY A 357 44.17 -12.86 -9.06
C GLY A 357 43.74 -13.63 -7.80
N GLN A 358 43.97 -13.11 -6.60
CA GLN A 358 43.61 -13.77 -5.33
C GLN A 358 42.89 -12.79 -4.40
N CYS A 359 41.62 -13.07 -4.12
CA CYS A 359 40.83 -12.32 -3.15
C CYS A 359 40.75 -13.08 -1.82
N GLY A 360 41.47 -12.59 -0.80
CA GLY A 360 41.41 -13.09 0.57
C GLY A 360 40.62 -12.17 1.52
N GLU A 361 39.83 -11.24 0.97
CA GLU A 361 39.11 -10.17 1.69
C GLU A 361 39.96 -9.53 2.81
N PRO A 362 41.06 -8.81 2.48
CA PRO A 362 41.31 -8.05 1.24
C PRO A 362 42.15 -8.78 0.17
N CYS A 363 42.41 -8.12 -0.97
CA CYS A 363 43.30 -8.62 -2.03
C CYS A 363 44.66 -9.03 -1.46
N GLU A 364 45.04 -10.28 -1.66
CA GLU A 364 46.30 -10.78 -1.14
C GLU A 364 47.44 -10.49 -2.11
N GLY A 365 48.65 -10.36 -1.58
CA GLY A 365 49.86 -10.36 -2.39
C GLY A 365 50.21 -11.78 -2.79
N PHE A 366 50.97 -11.94 -3.87
CA PHE A 366 51.59 -13.23 -4.16
C PHE A 366 52.55 -13.59 -3.00
N LEU A 367 52.11 -14.44 -2.09
CA LEU A 367 52.97 -15.01 -1.05
C LEU A 367 53.81 -16.11 -1.68
N CYS A 368 54.87 -15.71 -2.39
CA CYS A 368 56.02 -16.60 -2.52
C CYS A 368 56.65 -16.70 -1.15
N GLY A 369 56.23 -17.69 -0.35
CA GLY A 369 56.88 -18.00 0.90
C GLY A 369 58.38 -18.16 0.65
N GLY A 370 59.22 -17.46 1.42
CA GLY A 370 60.55 -17.98 1.72
C GLY A 370 60.32 -19.42 2.17
N ASP A 371 60.85 -20.41 1.46
CA ASP A 371 62.20 -20.90 1.66
C ASP A 371 62.73 -21.61 0.40
N GLY A 372 62.66 -20.96 -0.76
CA GLY A 372 63.35 -21.42 -1.96
C GLY A 372 62.76 -22.65 -2.68
N TRP A 373 62.99 -22.62 -3.99
CA TRP A 373 62.83 -23.67 -5.02
C TRP A 373 61.56 -23.66 -5.90
N SER A 374 61.86 -23.37 -7.18
CA SER A 374 61.15 -23.60 -8.45
C SER A 374 60.13 -22.55 -8.93
N GLU A 375 60.42 -21.99 -10.10
CA GLU A 375 59.61 -21.03 -10.87
C GLU A 375 58.29 -21.63 -11.42
N ASP A 376 58.02 -22.92 -11.19
CA ASP A 376 56.87 -23.65 -11.74
C ASP A 376 55.66 -23.77 -10.79
N THR A 377 55.70 -23.14 -9.60
CA THR A 377 54.60 -23.23 -8.61
C THR A 377 54.13 -21.88 -8.09
N CYS A 378 54.03 -20.87 -8.97
CA CYS A 378 53.21 -19.70 -8.73
C CYS A 378 51.87 -19.92 -9.44
N ARG A 379 50.78 -20.13 -8.69
CA ARG A 379 49.42 -20.19 -9.23
C ARG A 379 48.71 -18.87 -9.10
#